data_AF-A0A6P0DVE9-F1
#
_entry.id   AF-A0A6P0DVE9-F1
#
_cell.length_a   1.000
_cell.length_b   1.000
_cell.length_c   1.000
_cell.angle_alpha   90.00
_cell.angle_beta   90.00
_cell.angle_gamma   90.00
#
_symmetry.space_group_name_H-M   'P 1'
#
loop_
_entity.id
_entity.type
_entity.pdbx_description
1 polymer ?
#
loop_
_entity_poly.entity_id
_entity_poly.type
_entity_poly.pdbx_seq_one_letter_code
_entity_poly.pdbx_strand_id
1 'polypeptide(L)'
;FVTFVFVIGSAVIGQFVLGLISAIALRRPIRFRRVFSSIILLPNAAPEVVAGFMWISMLAGGDNATLSRIVSFFGITPADWLQVFPLSMIIVVNTWRGIATAMILLTAGLSTIPAEIYEAARMDGATPSQMFRRIT
;
A
#
# COMPACT_ATOMS: atom_id res chain seq x y z
N PHE A 1 -19.23 -0.92 14.21
CA PHE A 1 -18.10 -1.87 14.27
C PHE A 1 -17.44 -2.07 12.91
N VAL A 2 -18.18 -2.46 11.86
CA VAL A 2 -17.63 -2.69 10.50
C VAL A 2 -16.83 -1.51 9.96
N THR A 3 -17.37 -0.28 10.02
CA THR A 3 -16.67 0.93 9.57
C THR A 3 -15.37 1.18 10.31
N PHE A 4 -15.33 0.87 11.62
CA PHE A 4 -14.13 1.03 12.44
C PHE A 4 -13.03 0.04 12.03
N VAL A 5 -13.40 -1.24 11.84
CA VAL A 5 -12.49 -2.27 11.33
C VAL A 5 -12.00 -1.92 9.93
N PHE A 6 -12.89 -1.42 9.07
CA PHE A 6 -12.55 -0.97 7.72
C PHE A 6 -11.49 0.15 7.76
N VAL A 7 -11.76 1.25 8.48
CA VAL A 7 -10.84 2.40 8.55
C VAL A 7 -9.50 2.02 9.18
N ILE A 8 -9.49 1.22 10.25
CA ILE A 8 -8.25 0.79 10.87
C ILE A 8 -7.46 -0.13 9.96
N GLY A 9 -8.12 -1.15 9.40
CA GLY A 9 -7.47 -2.11 8.52
C GLY A 9 -6.91 -1.45 7.26
N SER A 10 -7.71 -0.60 6.61
CA SER A 10 -7.30 0.03 5.36
C SER A 10 -6.44 1.26 5.58
N ALA A 11 -6.96 2.32 6.18
CA ALA A 11 -6.29 3.62 6.22
C ALA A 11 -5.17 3.66 7.26
N VAL A 12 -5.44 3.22 8.49
CA VAL A 12 -4.48 3.35 9.59
C VAL A 12 -3.33 2.36 9.46
N ILE A 13 -3.63 1.11 9.11
CA ILE A 13 -2.61 0.06 9.01
C ILE A 13 -2.13 -0.07 7.57
N GLY A 14 -3.03 -0.44 6.65
CA GLY A 14 -2.65 -0.75 5.27
C GLY A 14 -1.96 0.41 4.53
N GLN A 15 -2.64 1.54 4.40
CA GLN A 15 -2.18 2.70 3.64
C GLN A 15 -0.96 3.34 4.31
N PHE A 16 -0.97 3.48 5.64
CA PHE A 16 0.17 4.02 6.38
C PHE A 16 1.42 3.14 6.24
N VAL A 17 1.31 1.83 6.50
CA VAL A 17 2.46 0.92 6.44
C VAL A 17 3.03 0.85 5.03
N LEU A 18 2.18 0.63 4.02
CA LEU A 18 2.64 0.55 2.63
C LEU A 18 3.15 1.90 2.11
N GLY A 19 2.50 3.00 2.50
CA GLY A 19 2.92 4.36 2.19
C GLY A 19 4.28 4.69 2.82
N LEU A 20 4.51 4.31 4.07
CA LEU A 20 5.75 4.54 4.80
C LEU A 20 6.90 3.74 4.21
N ILE A 21 6.68 2.44 3.94
CA ILE A 21 7.66 1.58 3.26
C ILE A 21 8.06 2.21 1.92
N SER A 22 7.07 2.67 1.16
CA SER A 22 7.30 3.30 -0.14
C SER A 22 8.05 4.64 -0.02
N ALA A 23 7.69 5.47 0.95
CA ALA A 23 8.34 6.76 1.22
C ALA A 23 9.82 6.58 1.60
N ILE A 24 10.11 5.61 2.47
CA ILE A 24 11.48 5.28 2.89
C ILE A 24 12.28 4.69 1.74
N ALA A 25 11.68 3.82 0.93
CA ALA A 25 12.32 3.29 -0.26
C ALA A 25 12.74 4.42 -1.21
N LEU A 26 11.83 5.39 -1.46
CA LEU A 26 12.05 6.54 -2.33
C LEU A 26 13.06 7.57 -1.82
N ARG A 27 13.39 7.56 -0.51
CA ARG A 27 14.47 8.38 0.05
C ARG A 27 15.86 7.87 -0.34
N ARG A 28 16.01 6.58 -0.63
CA ARG A 28 17.29 6.02 -1.08
C ARG A 28 17.51 6.33 -2.57
N PRO A 29 18.75 6.43 -3.05
CA PRO A 29 19.04 6.57 -4.48
C PRO A 29 18.71 5.25 -5.21
N ILE A 30 17.43 5.06 -5.57
CA ILE A 30 16.99 3.90 -6.35
C ILE A 30 17.19 4.17 -7.84
N ARG A 31 17.84 3.25 -8.57
CA ARG A 31 18.05 3.36 -10.03
C ARG A 31 16.75 3.56 -10.82
N PHE A 32 15.66 2.95 -10.37
CA PHE A 32 14.34 3.00 -11.03
C PHE A 32 13.30 3.80 -10.25
N ARG A 33 13.71 4.86 -9.53
CA ARG A 33 12.84 5.68 -8.69
C ARG A 33 11.55 6.13 -9.40
N ARG A 34 11.66 6.63 -10.65
CA ARG A 34 10.51 7.08 -11.44
C ARG A 34 9.51 5.95 -11.69
N VAL A 35 9.98 4.77 -12.08
CA VAL A 35 9.11 3.62 -12.37
C VAL A 35 8.37 3.17 -11.11
N PHE A 36 9.08 3.10 -9.97
CA PHE A 36 8.48 2.72 -8.69
C PHE A 36 7.40 3.73 -8.25
N SER A 37 7.70 5.03 -8.31
CA SER A 37 6.71 6.08 -8.02
C SER A 37 5.52 6.00 -8.98
N SER A 38 5.75 5.81 -10.28
CA SER A 38 4.67 5.68 -11.26
C SER A 38 3.75 4.51 -10.94
N ILE A 39 4.29 3.32 -10.64
CA ILE A 39 3.50 2.12 -10.31
C ILE A 39 2.61 2.38 -9.09
N ILE A 40 3.15 3.00 -8.04
CA ILE A 40 2.38 3.30 -6.82
C ILE A 40 1.31 4.36 -7.06
N LEU A 41 1.53 5.28 -8.01
CA LEU A 41 0.58 6.33 -8.38
C LEU A 41 -0.49 5.85 -9.37
N LEU A 42 -0.28 4.74 -10.09
CA LEU A 42 -1.26 4.16 -11.02
C LEU A 42 -2.69 4.03 -10.45
N PRO A 43 -2.91 3.59 -9.19
CA PRO A 43 -4.26 3.43 -8.64
C PRO A 43 -5.07 4.73 -8.62
N ASN A 44 -4.37 5.87 -8.51
CA ASN A 44 -4.97 7.21 -8.46
C ASN A 44 -5.12 7.85 -9.83
N ALA A 45 -4.54 7.27 -10.88
CA ALA A 45 -4.68 7.77 -12.25
C ALA A 45 -6.08 7.49 -12.82
N ALA A 46 -6.72 6.40 -12.39
CA ALA A 46 -8.05 6.02 -12.84
C ALA A 46 -9.17 6.63 -11.97
N PRO A 47 -10.31 7.05 -12.56
CA PRO A 47 -11.49 7.46 -11.81
C PRO A 47 -11.95 6.39 -10.82
N GLU A 48 -12.56 6.82 -9.71
CA GLU A 48 -12.96 5.90 -8.63
C GLU A 48 -13.89 4.80 -9.09
N VAL A 49 -14.87 5.18 -9.90
CA VAL A 49 -15.88 4.27 -10.44
C VAL A 49 -15.22 3.20 -11.32
N VAL A 50 -14.24 3.57 -12.14
CA VAL A 50 -13.52 2.64 -13.03
C VAL A 50 -12.72 1.63 -12.21
N ALA A 51 -12.00 2.09 -11.19
CA ALA A 51 -11.27 1.20 -10.29
C ALA A 51 -12.22 0.25 -9.55
N GLY A 52 -13.39 0.75 -9.11
CA GLY A 52 -14.44 -0.05 -8.49
C GLY A 52 -14.91 -1.19 -9.41
N PHE A 53 -15.29 -0.88 -10.65
CA PHE A 53 -15.70 -1.92 -11.63
C PHE A 53 -14.59 -2.90 -11.96
N MET A 54 -13.34 -2.45 -12.07
CA MET A 54 -12.19 -3.32 -12.29
C MET A 54 -12.06 -4.34 -11.16
N TRP A 55 -12.12 -3.90 -9.90
CA TRP A 55 -12.01 -4.79 -8.75
C TRP A 55 -13.23 -5.69 -8.57
N ILE A 56 -14.46 -5.20 -8.85
CA ILE A 56 -15.65 -6.06 -8.86
C ILE A 56 -15.49 -7.17 -9.89
N SER A 57 -15.10 -6.84 -11.13
CA SER A 57 -14.85 -7.84 -12.18
C SER A 57 -13.75 -8.84 -11.79
N MET A 58 -12.73 -8.38 -11.07
CA MET A 58 -11.63 -9.22 -10.63
C MET A 58 -11.99 -10.17 -9.47
N LEU A 59 -12.90 -9.76 -8.59
CA LEU A 59 -13.21 -10.42 -7.31
C LEU A 59 -14.57 -11.13 -7.26
N ALA A 60 -15.56 -10.69 -8.06
CA ALA A 60 -16.88 -11.31 -8.14
C ALA A 60 -16.75 -12.74 -8.66
N GLY A 61 -17.53 -13.68 -8.12
CA GLY A 61 -17.38 -15.11 -8.43
C GLY A 61 -17.66 -15.50 -9.88
N GLY A 62 -17.33 -16.75 -10.20
CA GLY A 62 -17.60 -17.38 -11.50
C GLY A 62 -16.36 -17.52 -12.40
N ASP A 63 -16.54 -18.21 -13.53
CA ASP A 63 -15.46 -18.59 -14.43
C ASP A 63 -14.75 -17.40 -15.07
N ASN A 64 -15.34 -16.20 -15.05
CA ASN A 64 -14.75 -14.99 -15.63
C ASN A 64 -13.93 -14.17 -14.64
N ALA A 65 -13.92 -14.51 -13.35
CA ALA A 65 -13.17 -13.75 -12.36
C ALA A 65 -11.67 -14.02 -12.49
N THR A 66 -10.89 -12.97 -12.76
CA THR A 66 -9.44 -13.10 -12.94
C THR A 66 -8.77 -13.66 -11.70
N LEU A 67 -9.16 -13.23 -10.48
CA LEU A 67 -8.55 -13.74 -9.26
C LEU A 67 -8.83 -15.23 -9.06
N SER A 68 -10.06 -15.68 -9.34
CA SER A 68 -10.45 -17.09 -9.26
C SER A 68 -9.68 -17.97 -10.23
N ARG A 69 -9.33 -17.47 -11.43
CA ARG A 69 -8.45 -18.17 -12.37
C ARG A 69 -7.00 -18.23 -11.90
N ILE A 70 -6.50 -17.15 -11.29
CA ILE A 70 -5.13 -17.11 -10.77
C ILE A 70 -4.97 -18.10 -9.63
N VAL A 71 -5.89 -18.11 -8.66
CA VAL A 71 -5.81 -19.01 -7.50
C VAL A 71 -6.04 -20.48 -7.88
N SER A 72 -6.89 -20.77 -8.87
CA SER A 72 -7.09 -22.14 -9.36
C SER A 72 -5.85 -22.70 -10.06
N PHE A 73 -5.05 -21.86 -10.72
CA PHE A 73 -3.74 -22.25 -11.24
C PHE A 73 -2.78 -22.74 -10.14
N PHE A 74 -2.89 -22.18 -8.93
CA PHE A 74 -2.14 -22.62 -7.75
C PHE A 74 -2.82 -23.76 -6.98
N GLY A 75 -3.90 -24.35 -7.50
CA GLY A 75 -4.62 -25.46 -6.88
C GLY A 75 -5.59 -25.05 -5.75
N ILE A 76 -5.87 -23.77 -5.59
CA ILE A 76 -6.83 -23.25 -4.60
C ILE A 76 -8.23 -23.25 -5.22
N THR A 77 -9.24 -23.73 -4.47
CA THR A 77 -10.63 -23.71 -4.92
C THR A 77 -11.09 -22.27 -5.19
N PRO A 78 -11.52 -21.95 -6.42
CA PRO A 78 -12.02 -20.62 -6.72
C PRO A 78 -13.30 -20.34 -5.94
N ALA A 79 -13.41 -19.12 -5.42
CA ALA A 79 -14.54 -18.67 -4.63
C ALA A 79 -14.97 -17.28 -5.08
N ASP A 80 -16.21 -16.90 -4.77
CA ASP A 80 -16.63 -15.51 -4.84
C ASP A 80 -16.04 -14.77 -3.62
N TRP A 81 -14.94 -14.06 -3.83
CA TRP A 81 -14.20 -13.40 -2.75
C TRP A 81 -14.99 -12.27 -2.11
N LEU A 82 -15.91 -11.63 -2.86
CA LEU A 82 -16.81 -10.61 -2.35
C LEU A 82 -17.92 -11.21 -1.48
N GLN A 83 -18.33 -12.45 -1.74
CA GLN A 83 -19.30 -13.17 -0.89
C GLN A 83 -18.63 -13.75 0.36
N VAL A 84 -17.47 -14.40 0.20
CA VAL A 84 -16.81 -15.14 1.30
C VAL A 84 -16.07 -14.19 2.24
N PHE A 85 -15.40 -13.16 1.71
CA PHE A 85 -14.60 -12.21 2.49
C PHE A 85 -14.88 -10.73 2.13
N PRO A 86 -16.15 -10.27 2.22
CA PRO A 86 -16.56 -8.95 1.73
C PRO A 86 -15.71 -7.82 2.33
N LEU A 87 -15.58 -7.79 3.66
CA LEU A 87 -14.87 -6.72 4.37
C LEU A 87 -13.38 -6.72 4.05
N SER A 88 -12.73 -7.90 4.05
CA SER A 88 -11.30 -8.01 3.77
C SER A 88 -10.98 -7.57 2.34
N MET A 89 -11.81 -7.95 1.36
CA MET A 89 -11.65 -7.52 -0.02
C MET A 89 -11.78 -6.00 -0.15
N ILE A 90 -12.79 -5.40 0.47
CA ILE A 90 -12.99 -3.94 0.46
C ILE A 90 -11.80 -3.22 1.14
N ILE A 91 -11.26 -3.77 2.22
CA ILE A 91 -10.05 -3.24 2.89
C ILE A 91 -8.86 -3.28 1.93
N VAL A 92 -8.61 -4.38 1.23
CA VAL A 92 -7.49 -4.51 0.28
C VAL A 92 -7.62 -3.50 -0.85
N VAL A 93 -8.80 -3.40 -1.46
CA VAL A 93 -9.07 -2.45 -2.56
C VAL A 93 -8.88 -1.00 -2.10
N ASN A 94 -9.45 -0.64 -0.94
CA ASN A 94 -9.30 0.70 -0.38
C ASN A 94 -7.87 1.00 0.04
N THR A 95 -7.14 0.00 0.54
CA THR A 95 -5.71 0.13 0.87
C THR A 95 -4.93 0.48 -0.38
N TRP A 96 -5.05 -0.34 -1.44
CA TRP A 96 -4.37 -0.15 -2.72
C TRP A 96 -4.56 1.25 -3.31
N ARG A 97 -5.78 1.81 -3.20
CA ARG A 97 -6.10 3.18 -3.62
C ARG A 97 -5.36 4.24 -2.78
N GLY A 98 -5.32 4.08 -1.47
CA GLY A 98 -4.75 5.09 -0.58
C GLY A 98 -3.22 5.08 -0.45
N ILE A 99 -2.52 4.03 -0.91
CA ILE A 99 -1.04 3.93 -0.79
C ILE A 99 -0.35 5.16 -1.37
N ALA A 100 -0.77 5.60 -2.56
CA ALA A 100 -0.20 6.77 -3.24
C ALA A 100 -0.28 8.04 -2.39
N THR A 101 -1.46 8.34 -1.85
CA THR A 101 -1.69 9.52 -1.03
C THR A 101 -0.87 9.47 0.25
N ALA A 102 -0.87 8.32 0.94
CA ALA A 102 -0.08 8.10 2.14
C ALA A 102 1.43 8.24 1.86
N MET A 103 1.92 7.64 0.77
CA MET A 103 3.31 7.76 0.34
C MET A 103 3.72 9.22 0.09
N ILE A 104 2.91 10.00 -0.62
CA ILE A 104 3.20 11.42 -0.90
C ILE A 104 3.28 12.19 0.41
N LEU A 105 2.29 12.03 1.28
CA LEU A 105 2.20 12.74 2.55
C LEU A 105 3.39 12.39 3.46
N LEU A 106 3.70 11.11 3.60
CA LEU A 106 4.81 10.63 4.42
C LEU A 106 6.16 11.03 3.82
N THR A 107 6.32 11.02 2.50
CA THR A 107 7.54 11.51 1.85
C THR A 107 7.73 13.00 2.14
N ALA A 108 6.68 13.81 2.07
CA ALA A 108 6.73 15.23 2.40
C ALA A 108 7.11 15.45 3.87
N GLY A 109 6.46 14.73 4.79
CA GLY A 109 6.78 14.77 6.23
C GLY A 109 8.23 14.38 6.51
N LEU A 110 8.68 13.25 5.97
CA LEU A 110 10.06 12.81 6.14
C LEU A 110 11.06 13.80 5.53
N SER A 111 10.73 14.45 4.41
CA SER A 111 11.62 15.43 3.76
C SER A 111 11.91 16.68 4.62
N THR A 112 11.14 16.92 5.67
CA THR A 112 11.39 18.00 6.64
C THR A 112 12.53 17.69 7.60
N ILE A 113 12.91 16.42 7.77
CA ILE A 113 13.97 16.00 8.69
C ILE A 113 15.34 16.27 8.02
N PRO A 114 16.19 17.13 8.61
CA PRO A 114 17.51 17.44 8.05
C PRO A 114 18.40 16.20 7.96
N ALA A 115 19.26 16.13 6.94
CA ALA A 115 20.12 14.97 6.70
C ALA A 115 21.16 14.78 7.81
N GLU A 116 21.59 15.89 8.41
CA GLU A 116 22.60 15.96 9.47
C GLU A 116 22.15 15.19 10.73
N ILE A 117 20.83 15.12 10.99
CA ILE A 117 20.29 14.34 12.12
C ILE A 117 20.57 12.83 11.92
N TYR A 118 20.45 12.35 10.68
CA TYR A 118 20.75 10.95 10.36
C TYR A 118 22.26 10.69 10.37
N GLU A 119 23.08 11.68 10.00
CA GLU A 119 24.54 11.56 10.07
C GLU A 119 25.04 11.54 11.52
N ALA A 120 24.56 12.45 12.37
CA ALA A 120 24.86 12.49 13.79
C ALA A 120 24.48 11.15 14.46
N ALA A 121 23.28 10.63 14.19
CA ALA A 121 22.86 9.34 14.72
C ALA A 121 23.78 8.18 14.30
N ARG A 122 24.31 8.19 13.07
CA ARG A 122 25.29 7.19 12.62
C ARG A 122 26.64 7.34 13.33
N MET A 123 27.08 8.57 13.59
CA MET A 123 28.29 8.84 14.37
C MET A 123 28.16 8.34 15.81
N ASP A 124 26.96 8.44 16.39
CA ASP A 124 26.62 7.89 17.71
C ASP A 124 26.42 6.35 17.71
N GLY A 125 26.63 5.68 16.57
CA GLY A 125 26.51 4.22 16.45
C GLY A 125 25.06 3.71 16.36
N ALA A 126 24.09 4.57 16.05
CA ALA A 126 22.69 4.15 15.92
C ALA A 126 22.50 3.20 14.72
N THR A 127 21.84 2.07 14.97
CA THR A 127 21.46 1.10 13.94
C THR A 127 20.32 1.62 13.06
N PRO A 128 20.15 1.10 11.82
CA PRO A 128 19.04 1.48 10.95
C PRO A 128 17.65 1.33 11.58
N SER A 129 17.44 0.31 12.42
CA SER A 129 16.16 0.13 13.13
C SER A 129 15.94 1.16 14.23
N GLN A 130 17.01 1.62 14.88
CA GLN A 130 16.91 2.69 15.89
C GLN A 130 16.62 4.02 15.22
N MET A 131 17.31 4.34 14.12
CA MET A 131 17.02 5.54 13.32
C MET A 131 15.57 5.52 12.80
N PHE A 132 15.09 4.38 12.29
CA PHE A 132 13.70 4.24 11.83
C PHE A 132 12.66 4.43 12.95
N ARG A 133 12.95 4.02 14.19
CA ARG A 133 11.97 4.13 15.29
C ARG A 133 12.01 5.45 16.04
N ARG A 134 13.16 6.14 16.02
CA ARG A 134 13.41 7.33 16.87
C ARG A 134 13.49 8.64 16.08
N ILE A 135 13.73 8.57 14.77
CA ILE A 135 13.95 9.75 13.92
C ILE A 135 12.91 9.80 12.80
N THR A 136 12.72 8.67 12.10
CA THR A 136 11.70 8.50 11.05
C THR A 136 10.32 8.32 11.66
#